data_AF-A0AAU3LR87-F1
#
_entry.id   AF-A0AAU3LR87-F1
#
_cell.length_a   1.000
_cell.length_b   1.000
_cell.length_c   1.000
_cell.angle_alpha   90.00
_cell.angle_beta   90.00
_cell.angle_gamma   90.00
#
_symmetry.space_group_name_H-M   'P 1'
#
loop_
_entity.id
_entity.type
_entity.pdbx_description
1 polymer ?
#
loop_
_entity_poly.entity_id
_entity_poly.type
_entity_poly.pdbx_seq_one_letter_code
_entity_poly.pdbx_strand_id
1 'polypeptide(L)'
;MTGPFRYTSPEPPKSATGVVADVYAQMATDFGIERASAFVVLSASPPLLSGAWALLRESLLAGQVSRTDKEVVAAGVSLANRCPFCVDAHTVLLHATGDHRLAETIARGGQPEDPARRQLLSWGKDMSTAQPFPSADAPEIIGTALSFHFINRIVSALLTESMLPCGLQKLRAVRSAAGRRLARTVRQELTTGLSLPLLETEGEAPAWAAGTAIGTAFGALRTAAELGAGLLNDEDAALVRESVAAWDGVTPLPLHAVLPDRAERPGARLALLAARAPYRITDEDVAAWLVPPFTDHCLAHLIAYGAGCAVGRVEATLTTQTKELA
;
A
#
# COMPACT_ATOMS: atom_id res chain seq x y z
N MET A 1 14.26 6.86 18.77
CA MET A 1 12.80 6.83 18.61
C MET A 1 12.29 5.45 19.02
N THR A 2 11.32 5.37 19.94
CA THR A 2 10.77 4.09 20.46
C THR A 2 9.36 3.79 19.92
N GLY A 3 9.05 4.29 18.72
CA GLY A 3 7.77 4.12 18.05
C GLY A 3 7.88 3.34 16.74
N PRO A 4 6.77 3.04 16.06
CA PRO A 4 6.77 2.26 14.83
C PRO A 4 7.30 3.04 13.61
N PHE A 5 7.61 4.34 13.74
CA PHE A 5 8.06 5.22 12.67
C PHE A 5 9.60 5.33 12.65
N ARG A 6 10.22 5.17 11.48
CA ARG A 6 11.68 5.18 11.30
C ARG A 6 12.28 6.56 11.11
N TYR A 7 11.61 7.41 10.34
CA TYR A 7 12.16 8.67 9.81
C TYR A 7 11.25 9.88 9.98
N THR A 8 10.02 9.65 10.41
CA THR A 8 9.02 10.68 10.64
C THR A 8 8.59 10.67 12.10
N SER A 9 8.05 11.78 12.55
CA SER A 9 7.44 11.99 13.86
C SER A 9 6.00 12.49 13.69
N PRO A 10 5.06 11.63 13.23
CA PRO A 10 3.67 12.04 13.09
C PRO A 10 3.09 12.54 14.41
N GLU A 11 2.26 13.59 14.32
CA GLU A 11 1.50 14.09 15.47
C GLU A 11 0.64 12.97 16.08
N PRO A 12 0.43 12.98 17.41
CA PRO A 12 -0.42 11.99 18.07
C PRO A 12 -1.82 11.95 17.43
N PRO A 13 -2.39 10.79 17.07
CA PRO A 13 -3.69 10.76 16.38
C PRO A 13 -4.85 11.46 17.11
N LYS A 14 -4.75 11.63 18.44
CA LYS A 14 -5.72 12.36 19.25
C LYS A 14 -5.70 13.89 19.05
N SER A 15 -4.61 14.46 18.53
CA SER A 15 -4.51 15.88 18.20
C SER A 15 -4.90 16.19 16.75
N ALA A 16 -5.25 15.16 15.96
CA ALA A 16 -5.69 15.35 14.58
C ALA A 16 -6.94 16.24 14.51
N THR A 17 -6.97 17.10 13.49
CA THR A 17 -8.09 17.98 13.18
C THR A 17 -8.39 17.93 11.67
N GLY A 18 -9.55 18.47 11.27
CA GLY A 18 -9.99 18.48 9.87
C GLY A 18 -10.04 17.08 9.25
N VAL A 19 -9.71 16.99 7.96
CA VAL A 19 -9.80 15.75 7.17
C VAL A 19 -8.99 14.59 7.77
N VAL A 20 -7.86 14.86 8.42
CA VAL A 20 -7.07 13.81 9.09
C VAL A 20 -7.88 13.16 10.21
N ALA A 21 -8.60 13.96 11.02
CA ALA A 21 -9.47 13.43 12.07
C ALA A 21 -10.66 12.67 11.49
N ASP A 22 -11.25 13.15 10.40
CA ASP A 22 -12.38 12.50 9.73
C ASP A 22 -11.98 11.16 9.12
N VAL A 23 -10.79 11.06 8.51
CA VAL A 23 -10.21 9.79 8.04
C VAL A 23 -10.00 8.81 9.20
N TYR A 24 -9.43 9.26 10.33
CA TYR A 24 -9.26 8.40 11.50
C TYR A 24 -10.59 7.92 12.09
N ALA A 25 -11.60 8.78 12.12
CA ALA A 25 -12.95 8.42 12.58
C ALA A 25 -13.60 7.38 11.65
N GLN A 26 -13.48 7.55 10.34
CA GLN A 26 -13.98 6.57 9.36
C GLN A 26 -13.21 5.25 9.47
N MET A 27 -11.90 5.29 9.65
CA MET A 27 -11.06 4.10 9.84
C MET A 27 -11.39 3.34 11.12
N ALA A 28 -11.65 4.04 12.23
CA ALA A 28 -12.10 3.42 13.47
C ALA A 28 -13.42 2.66 13.27
N THR A 29 -14.36 3.25 12.53
CA THR A 29 -15.67 2.66 12.24
C THR A 29 -15.57 1.48 11.28
N ASP A 30 -14.93 1.67 10.13
CA ASP A 30 -14.99 0.74 9.00
C ASP A 30 -13.90 -0.35 9.06
N PHE A 31 -12.79 -0.09 9.74
CA PHE A 31 -11.67 -1.02 9.84
C PHE A 31 -11.42 -1.55 11.26
N GLY A 32 -11.93 -0.86 12.28
CA GLY A 32 -11.79 -1.28 13.69
C GLY A 32 -10.39 -1.01 14.26
N ILE A 33 -9.55 -0.30 13.51
CA ILE A 33 -8.18 0.05 13.88
C ILE A 33 -8.02 1.57 13.71
N GLU A 34 -8.38 2.33 14.73
CA GLU A 34 -8.35 3.81 14.73
C GLU A 34 -6.97 4.40 14.35
N ARG A 35 -5.88 3.69 14.66
CA ARG A 35 -4.50 4.22 14.57
C ARG A 35 -3.57 3.25 13.87
N ALA A 36 -3.99 2.79 12.70
CA ALA A 36 -3.13 1.95 11.87
C ALA A 36 -1.91 2.77 11.42
N SER A 37 -0.72 2.38 11.88
CA SER A 37 0.54 3.11 11.61
C SER A 37 0.82 3.29 10.11
N ALA A 38 0.35 2.37 9.27
CA ALA A 38 0.42 2.44 7.81
C ALA A 38 -0.27 3.68 7.21
N PHE A 39 -1.24 4.27 7.93
CA PHE A 39 -1.91 5.51 7.54
C PHE A 39 -1.44 6.70 8.36
N VAL A 40 -1.19 6.51 9.67
CA VAL A 40 -0.68 7.61 10.53
C VAL A 40 0.62 8.19 9.98
N VAL A 41 1.47 7.37 9.36
CA VAL A 41 2.72 7.84 8.73
C VAL A 41 2.51 8.84 7.59
N LEU A 42 1.31 8.85 6.98
CA LEU A 42 0.94 9.77 5.90
C LEU A 42 0.25 11.04 6.42
N SER A 43 0.03 11.19 7.74
CA SER A 43 -0.78 12.29 8.29
C SER A 43 -0.20 13.69 8.11
N ALA A 44 1.10 13.78 7.81
CA ALA A 44 1.74 15.03 7.41
C ALA A 44 1.27 15.53 6.04
N SER A 45 0.57 14.70 5.26
CA SER A 45 -0.04 15.05 3.98
C SER A 45 -1.49 14.55 3.92
N PRO A 46 -2.48 15.42 4.21
CA PRO A 46 -3.89 15.06 4.09
C PRO A 46 -4.27 14.46 2.72
N PRO A 47 -3.76 14.96 1.57
CA PRO A 47 -4.01 14.32 0.27
C PRO A 47 -3.52 12.87 0.14
N LEU A 48 -2.30 12.57 0.64
CA LEU A 48 -1.79 11.20 0.61
C LEU A 48 -2.58 10.30 1.56
N LEU A 49 -2.88 10.79 2.76
CA LEU A 49 -3.66 10.04 3.74
C LEU A 49 -5.06 9.72 3.22
N SER A 50 -5.81 10.71 2.75
CA SER A 50 -7.19 10.52 2.31
C SER A 50 -7.26 9.71 1.02
N GLY A 51 -6.35 9.93 0.06
CA GLY A 51 -6.27 9.12 -1.16
C GLY A 51 -5.94 7.65 -0.88
N ALA A 52 -4.94 7.38 -0.02
CA ALA A 52 -4.54 6.01 0.32
C ALA A 52 -5.63 5.29 1.11
N TRP A 53 -6.26 5.99 2.07
CA TRP A 53 -7.38 5.46 2.84
C TRP A 53 -8.59 5.18 1.95
N ALA A 54 -9.00 6.12 1.11
CA ALA A 54 -10.13 5.94 0.21
C ALA A 54 -9.91 4.75 -0.72
N LEU A 55 -8.73 4.64 -1.35
CA LEU A 55 -8.45 3.51 -2.23
C LEU A 55 -8.53 2.18 -1.48
N LEU A 56 -7.94 2.07 -0.28
CA LEU A 56 -8.06 0.86 0.53
C LEU A 56 -9.51 0.59 0.95
N ARG A 57 -10.23 1.60 1.44
CA ARG A 57 -11.60 1.45 1.90
C ARG A 57 -12.51 0.92 0.80
N GLU A 58 -12.50 1.59 -0.35
CA GLU A 58 -13.41 1.29 -1.45
C GLU A 58 -13.07 -0.02 -2.15
N SER A 59 -11.80 -0.42 -2.20
CA SER A 59 -11.39 -1.66 -2.87
C SER A 59 -11.39 -2.88 -1.95
N LEU A 60 -10.84 -2.77 -0.73
CA LEU A 60 -10.69 -3.89 0.21
C LEU A 60 -11.89 -4.05 1.14
N LEU A 61 -12.43 -2.95 1.68
CA LEU A 61 -13.42 -3.02 2.77
C LEU A 61 -14.87 -3.04 2.26
N ALA A 62 -15.19 -2.21 1.27
CA ALA A 62 -16.53 -2.10 0.68
C ALA A 62 -16.67 -2.98 -0.57
N GLY A 63 -17.90 -3.12 -1.08
CA GLY A 63 -18.18 -3.84 -2.32
C GLY A 63 -18.74 -5.25 -2.13
N GLN A 64 -18.72 -6.04 -3.20
CA GLN A 64 -19.39 -7.35 -3.27
C GLN A 64 -18.43 -8.53 -3.22
N VAL A 65 -17.18 -8.35 -3.64
CA VAL A 65 -16.19 -9.43 -3.62
C VAL A 65 -15.89 -9.80 -2.16
N SER A 66 -15.82 -11.10 -1.90
CA SER A 66 -15.52 -11.66 -0.58
C SER A 66 -14.32 -10.97 0.07
N ARG A 67 -14.51 -10.48 1.30
CA ARG A 67 -13.41 -9.87 2.07
C ARG A 67 -12.22 -10.82 2.22
N THR A 68 -12.46 -12.12 2.37
CA THR A 68 -11.38 -13.11 2.46
C THR A 68 -10.55 -13.17 1.19
N ASP A 69 -11.19 -13.09 0.02
CA ASP A 69 -10.50 -13.24 -1.26
C ASP A 69 -9.65 -12.00 -1.57
N LYS A 70 -10.15 -10.80 -1.21
CA LYS A 70 -9.37 -9.56 -1.27
C LYS A 70 -8.16 -9.58 -0.32
N GLU A 71 -8.33 -10.09 0.90
CA GLU A 71 -7.21 -10.27 1.85
C GLU A 71 -6.16 -11.27 1.35
N VAL A 72 -6.58 -12.32 0.62
CA VAL A 72 -5.66 -13.27 -0.03
C VAL A 72 -4.83 -12.59 -1.12
N VAL A 73 -5.45 -11.75 -1.95
CA VAL A 73 -4.75 -10.95 -2.97
C VAL A 73 -3.74 -10.01 -2.32
N ALA A 74 -4.18 -9.25 -1.29
CA ALA A 74 -3.34 -8.32 -0.56
C ALA A 74 -2.14 -9.01 0.13
N ALA A 75 -2.36 -10.21 0.68
CA ALA A 75 -1.29 -11.04 1.23
C ALA A 75 -0.30 -11.49 0.15
N GLY A 76 -0.78 -11.84 -1.05
CA GLY A 76 0.06 -12.16 -2.21
C GLY A 76 0.98 -11.00 -2.59
N VAL A 77 0.42 -9.80 -2.73
CA VAL A 77 1.16 -8.57 -3.02
C VAL A 77 2.20 -8.29 -1.94
N SER A 78 1.82 -8.43 -0.67
CA SER A 78 2.71 -8.21 0.48
C SER A 78 3.87 -9.20 0.53
N LEU A 79 3.67 -10.45 0.14
CA LEU A 79 4.73 -11.46 0.01
C LEU A 79 5.68 -11.10 -1.14
N ALA A 80 5.16 -10.72 -2.32
CA ALA A 80 5.97 -10.33 -3.47
C ALA A 80 6.80 -9.06 -3.20
N ASN A 81 6.20 -8.06 -2.55
CA ASN A 81 6.88 -6.84 -2.12
C ASN A 81 7.80 -7.03 -0.90
N ARG A 82 7.86 -8.23 -0.31
CA ARG A 82 8.68 -8.57 0.87
C ARG A 82 8.40 -7.65 2.06
N CYS A 83 7.12 -7.36 2.33
CA CYS A 83 6.71 -6.48 3.42
C CYS A 83 6.25 -7.29 4.65
N PRO A 84 7.13 -7.58 5.63
CA PRO A 84 6.79 -8.43 6.79
C PRO A 84 5.66 -7.84 7.64
N PHE A 85 5.63 -6.51 7.82
CA PHE A 85 4.56 -5.83 8.54
C PHE A 85 3.19 -6.13 7.91
N CYS A 86 3.07 -6.02 6.58
CA CYS A 86 1.80 -6.25 5.90
C CYS A 86 1.44 -7.73 5.87
N VAL A 87 2.40 -8.65 5.74
CA VAL A 87 2.14 -10.10 5.85
C VAL A 87 1.56 -10.44 7.22
N ASP A 88 2.12 -9.89 8.30
CA ASP A 88 1.59 -10.08 9.66
C ASP A 88 0.18 -9.48 9.80
N ALA A 89 -0.05 -8.27 9.27
CA ALA A 89 -1.36 -7.61 9.29
C ALA A 89 -2.44 -8.43 8.56
N HIS A 90 -2.15 -8.88 7.34
CA HIS A 90 -3.08 -9.72 6.57
C HIS A 90 -3.32 -11.08 7.22
N THR A 91 -2.33 -11.64 7.91
CA THR A 91 -2.53 -12.87 8.70
C THR A 91 -3.57 -12.64 9.81
N VAL A 92 -3.50 -11.50 10.52
CA VAL A 92 -4.50 -11.12 11.53
C VAL A 92 -5.87 -10.89 10.91
N LEU A 93 -5.96 -10.21 9.77
CA LEU A 93 -7.22 -9.93 9.08
C LEU A 93 -7.87 -11.21 8.53
N LEU A 94 -7.10 -12.15 7.98
CA LEU A 94 -7.59 -13.48 7.62
C LEU A 94 -8.07 -14.28 8.83
N HIS A 95 -7.45 -14.12 10.01
CA HIS A 95 -8.05 -14.67 11.23
C HIS A 95 -9.41 -14.01 11.54
N ALA A 96 -9.56 -12.71 11.31
CA ALA A 96 -10.81 -11.97 11.57
C ALA A 96 -11.95 -12.37 10.63
N THR A 97 -11.65 -12.73 9.37
CA THR A 97 -12.66 -13.30 8.45
C THR A 97 -13.17 -14.66 8.90
N GLY A 98 -12.42 -15.36 9.77
CA GLY A 98 -12.78 -16.66 10.34
C GLY A 98 -12.00 -17.82 9.74
N ASP A 99 -11.25 -17.61 8.65
CA ASP A 99 -10.44 -18.66 8.04
C ASP A 99 -9.04 -18.74 8.67
N HIS A 100 -9.01 -19.18 9.93
CA HIS A 100 -7.78 -19.27 10.71
C HIS A 100 -6.73 -20.20 10.10
N ARG A 101 -7.18 -21.20 9.33
CA ARG A 101 -6.31 -22.18 8.71
C ARG A 101 -5.67 -21.61 7.45
N LEU A 102 -6.44 -20.90 6.64
CA LEU A 102 -5.92 -20.13 5.52
C LEU A 102 -4.89 -19.10 5.97
N ALA A 103 -5.20 -18.33 7.02
CA ALA A 103 -4.29 -17.35 7.62
C ALA A 103 -2.92 -17.96 7.95
N GLU A 104 -2.92 -19.07 8.68
CA GLU A 104 -1.70 -19.76 9.10
C GLU A 104 -0.97 -20.47 7.93
N THR A 105 -1.70 -20.91 6.92
CA THR A 105 -1.12 -21.54 5.73
C THR A 105 -0.32 -20.51 4.92
N ILE A 106 -0.92 -19.34 4.65
CA ILE A 106 -0.27 -18.25 3.91
C ILE A 106 0.91 -17.70 4.72
N ALA A 107 0.75 -17.49 6.03
CA ALA A 107 1.82 -16.97 6.89
C ALA A 107 3.09 -17.83 6.91
N ARG A 108 2.98 -19.14 6.64
CA ARG A 108 4.11 -20.08 6.55
C ARG A 108 4.64 -20.26 5.12
N GLY A 109 4.16 -19.47 4.16
CA GLY A 109 4.50 -19.60 2.74
C GLY A 109 3.83 -20.78 2.03
N GLY A 110 2.84 -21.41 2.67
CA GLY A 110 2.04 -22.47 2.08
C GLY A 110 1.05 -21.94 1.04
N GLN A 111 0.34 -22.87 0.40
CA GLN A 111 -0.66 -22.57 -0.62
C GLN A 111 -2.06 -22.89 -0.08
N PRO A 112 -3.07 -22.02 -0.33
CA PRO A 112 -4.46 -22.31 0.00
C PRO A 112 -4.90 -23.64 -0.60
N GLU A 113 -5.68 -24.43 0.14
CA GLU A 113 -6.23 -25.69 -0.40
C GLU A 113 -7.23 -25.44 -1.51
N ASP A 114 -8.13 -24.47 -1.30
CA ASP A 114 -9.09 -24.01 -2.29
C ASP A 114 -8.36 -23.51 -3.56
N PRO A 115 -8.61 -24.13 -4.73
CA PRO A 115 -8.00 -23.74 -5.99
C PRO A 115 -8.22 -22.27 -6.37
N ALA A 116 -9.40 -21.71 -6.10
CA ALA A 116 -9.71 -20.33 -6.47
C ALA A 116 -8.82 -19.35 -5.68
N ARG A 117 -8.76 -19.51 -4.35
CA ARG A 117 -7.87 -18.71 -3.49
C ARG A 117 -6.39 -18.93 -3.78
N ARG A 118 -6.00 -20.13 -4.21
CA ARG A 118 -4.62 -20.38 -4.64
C ARG A 118 -4.26 -19.57 -5.88
N GLN A 119 -5.16 -19.48 -6.85
CA GLN A 119 -4.98 -18.66 -8.04
C GLN A 119 -4.93 -17.17 -7.68
N LEU A 120 -5.83 -16.69 -6.81
CA LEU A 120 -5.81 -15.31 -6.31
C LEU A 120 -4.50 -14.96 -5.58
N LEU A 121 -4.00 -15.85 -4.72
CA LEU A 121 -2.72 -15.64 -4.03
C LEU A 121 -1.56 -15.58 -5.03
N SER A 122 -1.58 -16.46 -6.05
CA SER A 122 -0.56 -16.48 -7.10
C SER A 122 -0.59 -15.21 -7.94
N TRP A 123 -1.78 -14.77 -8.37
CA TRP A 123 -1.96 -13.55 -9.13
C TRP A 123 -1.59 -12.30 -8.32
N GLY A 124 -1.92 -12.26 -7.01
CA GLY A 124 -1.45 -11.18 -6.15
C GLY A 124 0.08 -11.11 -6.02
N LYS A 125 0.79 -12.25 -6.15
CA LYS A 125 2.26 -12.27 -6.16
C LYS A 125 2.84 -11.82 -7.50
N ASP A 126 2.12 -12.07 -8.59
CA ASP A 126 2.51 -11.73 -9.95
C ASP A 126 1.28 -11.32 -10.77
N MET A 127 1.02 -10.01 -10.77
CA MET A 127 -0.10 -9.40 -11.49
C MET A 127 0.13 -9.34 -13.01
N SER A 128 1.29 -9.80 -13.51
CA SER A 128 1.52 -10.01 -14.95
C SER A 128 0.99 -11.37 -15.43
N THR A 129 0.29 -12.12 -14.59
CA THR A 129 -0.39 -13.35 -15.02
C THR A 129 -1.86 -13.08 -15.33
N ALA A 130 -2.48 -14.00 -16.09
CA ALA A 130 -3.89 -13.92 -16.43
C ALA A 130 -4.78 -13.77 -15.18
N GLN A 131 -5.78 -12.90 -15.26
CA GLN A 131 -6.69 -12.60 -14.15
C GLN A 131 -7.56 -13.83 -13.82
N PRO A 132 -7.49 -14.38 -12.59
CA PRO A 132 -8.25 -15.57 -12.21
C PRO A 132 -9.64 -15.24 -11.68
N PHE A 133 -10.24 -14.13 -12.13
CA PHE A 133 -11.52 -13.63 -11.65
C PHE A 133 -12.36 -13.00 -12.78
N PRO A 134 -13.69 -12.94 -12.64
CA PRO A 134 -14.55 -12.27 -13.60
C PRO A 134 -14.24 -10.78 -13.75
N SER A 135 -14.48 -10.22 -14.93
CA SER A 135 -14.28 -8.78 -15.20
C SER A 135 -15.12 -7.87 -14.30
N ALA A 136 -16.28 -8.34 -13.83
CA ALA A 136 -17.12 -7.61 -12.88
C ALA A 136 -16.43 -7.37 -11.52
N ASP A 137 -15.54 -8.28 -11.12
CA ASP A 137 -14.82 -8.22 -9.84
C ASP A 137 -13.50 -7.43 -9.95
N ALA A 138 -13.10 -7.08 -11.18
CA ALA A 138 -11.82 -6.47 -11.47
C ALA A 138 -11.56 -5.15 -10.70
N PRO A 139 -12.51 -4.20 -10.59
CA PRO A 139 -12.26 -2.97 -9.83
C PRO A 139 -11.87 -3.24 -8.38
N GLU A 140 -12.57 -4.16 -7.71
CA GLU A 140 -12.32 -4.46 -6.29
C GLU A 140 -11.01 -5.22 -6.09
N ILE A 141 -10.73 -6.22 -6.93
CA ILE A 141 -9.53 -7.06 -6.82
C ILE A 141 -8.26 -6.30 -7.25
N ILE A 142 -8.30 -5.61 -8.40
CA ILE A 142 -7.16 -4.80 -8.89
C ILE A 142 -6.93 -3.61 -7.97
N GLY A 143 -7.98 -2.91 -7.56
CA GLY A 143 -7.89 -1.80 -6.62
C GLY A 143 -7.23 -2.22 -5.29
N THR A 144 -7.60 -3.40 -4.79
CA THR A 144 -6.99 -3.97 -3.58
C THR A 144 -5.49 -4.21 -3.81
N ALA A 145 -5.14 -4.88 -4.90
CA ALA A 145 -3.75 -5.21 -5.18
C ALA A 145 -2.88 -3.94 -5.34
N LEU A 146 -3.35 -2.94 -6.10
CA LEU A 146 -2.63 -1.68 -6.30
C LEU A 146 -2.55 -0.84 -5.02
N SER A 147 -3.59 -0.86 -4.17
CA SER A 147 -3.54 -0.26 -2.83
C SER A 147 -2.37 -0.83 -2.01
N PHE A 148 -2.17 -2.16 -2.04
CA PHE A 148 -1.05 -2.77 -1.32
C PHE A 148 0.30 -2.62 -1.99
N HIS A 149 0.38 -2.48 -3.32
CA HIS A 149 1.62 -2.04 -3.96
C HIS A 149 2.08 -0.68 -3.44
N PHE A 150 1.15 0.25 -3.21
CA PHE A 150 1.45 1.55 -2.59
C PHE A 150 1.78 1.39 -1.10
N ILE A 151 0.86 0.84 -0.30
CA ILE A 151 1.00 0.75 1.16
C ILE A 151 2.23 -0.06 1.57
N ASN A 152 2.54 -1.17 0.91
CA ASN A 152 3.74 -1.95 1.24
C ASN A 152 5.02 -1.12 1.11
N ARG A 153 5.08 -0.21 0.12
CA ARG A 153 6.25 0.65 -0.11
C ARG A 153 6.35 1.75 0.95
N ILE A 154 5.24 2.39 1.28
CA ILE A 154 5.16 3.34 2.39
C ILE A 154 5.61 2.68 3.71
N VAL A 155 5.03 1.53 4.03
CA VAL A 155 5.32 0.78 5.26
C VAL A 155 6.78 0.36 5.32
N SER A 156 7.33 -0.23 4.25
CA SER A 156 8.71 -0.71 4.24
C SER A 156 9.74 0.43 4.33
N ALA A 157 9.41 1.60 3.77
CA ALA A 157 10.27 2.78 3.79
C ALA A 157 10.24 3.49 5.15
N LEU A 158 9.05 3.69 5.72
CA LEU A 158 8.85 4.64 6.82
C LEU A 158 8.52 4.00 8.17
N LEU A 159 8.19 2.71 8.21
CA LEU A 159 7.86 1.99 9.44
C LEU A 159 8.90 0.93 9.78
N THR A 160 8.96 0.61 11.08
CA THR A 160 9.65 -0.60 11.55
C THR A 160 8.91 -1.85 11.08
N GLU A 161 9.62 -2.95 10.85
CA GLU A 161 9.01 -4.21 10.39
C GLU A 161 8.02 -4.82 11.39
N SER A 162 8.09 -4.44 12.68
CA SER A 162 7.23 -4.99 13.72
C SER A 162 5.87 -4.31 13.75
N MET A 163 4.81 -5.07 13.46
CA MET A 163 3.43 -4.59 13.56
C MET A 163 3.01 -4.31 15.01
N LEU A 164 3.39 -5.19 15.94
CA LEU A 164 3.14 -5.00 17.37
C LEU A 164 4.47 -4.78 18.12
N PRO A 165 4.43 -4.12 19.29
CA PRO A 165 5.59 -3.98 20.16
C PRO A 165 6.25 -5.33 20.44
N CYS A 166 7.58 -5.35 20.48
CA CYS A 166 8.39 -6.55 20.73
C CYS A 166 8.13 -7.73 19.76
N GLY A 167 7.50 -7.49 18.60
CA GLY A 167 7.20 -8.55 17.65
C GLY A 167 6.14 -9.54 18.13
N LEU A 168 5.27 -9.15 19.08
CA LEU A 168 4.26 -10.03 19.67
C LEU A 168 3.32 -10.69 18.65
N GLN A 169 3.15 -10.08 17.48
CA GLN A 169 2.37 -10.65 16.38
C GLN A 169 2.96 -11.95 15.81
N LYS A 170 4.22 -12.30 16.14
CA LYS A 170 4.81 -13.59 15.77
C LYS A 170 4.16 -14.78 16.50
N LEU A 171 3.47 -14.52 17.62
CA LEU A 171 2.74 -15.54 18.36
C LEU A 171 1.34 -15.78 17.76
N ARG A 172 1.05 -17.03 17.35
CA ARG A 172 -0.27 -17.42 16.81
C ARG A 172 -1.44 -17.05 17.72
N ALA A 173 -1.28 -17.23 19.04
CA ALA A 173 -2.31 -16.88 20.01
C ALA A 173 -2.64 -15.38 20.00
N VAL A 174 -1.62 -14.52 19.84
CA VAL A 174 -1.79 -13.06 19.74
C VAL A 174 -2.53 -12.71 18.45
N ARG A 175 -2.09 -13.25 17.29
CA ARG A 175 -2.77 -13.02 16.01
C ARG A 175 -4.23 -13.44 16.02
N SER A 176 -4.50 -14.63 16.55
CA SER A 176 -5.85 -15.18 16.65
C SER A 176 -6.74 -14.34 17.59
N ALA A 177 -6.20 -13.87 18.72
CA ALA A 177 -6.93 -12.99 19.64
C ALA A 177 -7.22 -11.61 19.02
N ALA A 178 -6.24 -11.01 18.34
CA ALA A 178 -6.42 -9.76 17.61
C ALA A 178 -7.49 -9.91 16.52
N GLY A 179 -7.43 -11.00 15.73
CA GLY A 179 -8.42 -11.31 14.71
C GLY A 179 -9.83 -11.46 15.27
N ARG A 180 -10.00 -12.15 16.41
CA ARG A 180 -11.32 -12.25 17.09
C ARG A 180 -11.87 -10.89 17.51
N ARG A 181 -11.02 -9.97 17.97
CA ARG A 181 -11.45 -8.60 18.35
C ARG A 181 -11.95 -7.81 17.14
N LEU A 182 -11.33 -8.01 15.97
CA LEU A 182 -11.68 -7.32 14.72
C LEU A 182 -12.80 -8.02 13.92
N ALA A 183 -13.17 -9.25 14.29
CA ALA A 183 -14.07 -10.09 13.48
C ALA A 183 -15.42 -9.43 13.17
N ARG A 184 -16.00 -8.66 14.10
CA ARG A 184 -17.27 -7.95 13.85
C ARG A 184 -17.12 -6.91 12.75
N THR A 185 -16.09 -6.06 12.85
CA THR A 185 -15.85 -4.98 11.90
C THR A 185 -15.40 -5.52 10.54
N VAL A 186 -14.51 -6.52 10.51
CA VAL A 186 -14.02 -7.12 9.26
C VAL A 186 -15.13 -7.83 8.47
N ARG A 187 -16.17 -8.33 9.15
CA ARG A 187 -17.31 -9.03 8.51
C ARG A 187 -18.49 -8.10 8.23
N GLN A 188 -18.36 -6.82 8.53
CA GLN A 188 -19.39 -5.84 8.21
C GLN A 188 -19.43 -5.61 6.70
N GLU A 189 -20.64 -5.56 6.15
CA GLU A 189 -20.86 -5.11 4.78
C GLU A 189 -20.83 -3.58 4.74
N LEU A 190 -20.01 -3.02 3.84
CA LEU A 190 -19.83 -1.58 3.70
C LEU A 190 -20.24 -1.12 2.31
N THR A 191 -20.99 -0.02 2.27
CA THR A 191 -21.35 0.65 1.03
C THR A 191 -20.15 1.38 0.44
N THR A 192 -20.03 1.29 -0.89
CA THR A 192 -19.01 2.02 -1.65
C THR A 192 -19.31 3.52 -1.70
N GLY A 193 -18.28 4.34 -1.89
CA GLY A 193 -18.35 5.77 -2.10
C GLY A 193 -18.26 6.65 -0.85
N LEU A 194 -18.36 6.10 0.36
CA LEU A 194 -18.41 6.92 1.58
C LEU A 194 -17.07 7.58 1.95
N SER A 195 -15.94 7.16 1.39
CA SER A 195 -14.67 7.88 1.59
C SER A 195 -14.43 9.02 0.61
N LEU A 196 -15.17 9.09 -0.50
CA LEU A 196 -14.92 10.08 -1.56
C LEU A 196 -15.03 11.54 -1.09
N PRO A 197 -15.96 11.91 -0.18
CA PRO A 197 -16.02 13.29 0.34
C PRO A 197 -14.79 13.72 1.13
N LEU A 198 -13.90 12.79 1.53
CA LEU A 198 -12.66 13.08 2.27
C LEU A 198 -11.46 13.35 1.35
N LEU A 199 -11.61 13.16 0.04
CA LEU A 199 -10.52 13.32 -0.92
C LEU A 199 -10.11 14.78 -1.03
N GLU A 200 -8.81 15.04 -0.87
CA GLU A 200 -8.24 16.40 -0.96
C GLU A 200 -7.61 16.68 -2.34
N THR A 201 -7.67 15.71 -3.24
CA THR A 201 -7.19 15.83 -4.62
C THR A 201 -8.15 15.12 -5.55
N GLU A 202 -8.19 15.57 -6.80
CA GLU A 202 -8.91 14.92 -7.87
C GLU A 202 -7.92 14.36 -8.89
N GLY A 203 -8.30 13.31 -9.60
CA GLY A 203 -7.49 12.74 -10.66
C GLY A 203 -8.31 11.87 -11.59
N GLU A 204 -7.79 11.66 -12.79
CA GLU A 204 -8.44 10.85 -13.81
C GLU A 204 -8.51 9.39 -13.35
N ALA A 205 -9.72 8.84 -13.39
CA ALA A 205 -9.99 7.44 -13.08
C ALA A 205 -9.50 6.52 -14.21
N PRO A 206 -8.86 5.40 -13.89
CA PRO A 206 -8.36 4.48 -14.91
C PRO A 206 -9.50 3.65 -15.51
N ALA A 207 -9.31 3.17 -16.75
CA ALA A 207 -10.34 2.47 -17.51
C ALA A 207 -10.87 1.21 -16.80
N TRP A 208 -10.02 0.47 -16.08
CA TRP A 208 -10.40 -0.75 -15.35
C TRP A 208 -11.33 -0.50 -14.16
N ALA A 209 -11.51 0.75 -13.73
CA ALA A 209 -12.40 1.15 -12.63
C ALA A 209 -13.21 2.41 -12.95
N ALA A 210 -13.39 2.74 -14.24
CA ALA A 210 -14.13 3.92 -14.65
C ALA A 210 -15.57 3.90 -14.11
N GLY A 211 -16.04 5.03 -13.58
CA GLY A 211 -17.38 5.17 -13.00
C GLY A 211 -17.56 4.53 -11.62
N THR A 212 -16.51 3.97 -11.01
CA THR A 212 -16.55 3.40 -9.66
C THR A 212 -15.90 4.33 -8.63
N ALA A 213 -16.27 4.19 -7.34
CA ALA A 213 -15.60 4.90 -6.26
C ALA A 213 -14.10 4.57 -6.17
N ILE A 214 -13.73 3.33 -6.52
CA ILE A 214 -12.34 2.86 -6.56
C ILE A 214 -11.54 3.64 -7.61
N GLY A 215 -12.12 3.87 -8.80
CA GLY A 215 -11.49 4.65 -9.86
C GLY A 215 -11.22 6.10 -9.44
N THR A 216 -12.21 6.74 -8.81
CA THR A 216 -12.07 8.10 -8.25
C THR A 216 -10.97 8.15 -7.18
N ALA A 217 -10.98 7.22 -6.22
CA ALA A 217 -9.98 7.18 -5.15
C ALA A 217 -8.56 6.89 -5.69
N PHE A 218 -8.43 6.01 -6.69
CA PHE A 218 -7.16 5.73 -7.35
C PHE A 218 -6.62 6.96 -8.08
N GLY A 219 -7.46 7.66 -8.84
CA GLY A 219 -7.10 8.90 -9.51
C GLY A 219 -6.59 9.96 -8.53
N ALA A 220 -7.31 10.18 -7.44
CA ALA A 220 -6.90 11.10 -6.38
C ALA A 220 -5.55 10.72 -5.74
N LEU A 221 -5.37 9.46 -5.34
CA LEU A 221 -4.09 8.99 -4.78
C LEU A 221 -2.94 9.18 -5.77
N ARG A 222 -3.16 8.89 -7.06
CA ARG A 222 -2.16 9.09 -8.10
C ARG A 222 -1.74 10.56 -8.21
N THR A 223 -2.72 11.48 -8.24
CA THR A 223 -2.44 12.92 -8.22
C THR A 223 -1.65 13.33 -6.97
N ALA A 224 -2.07 12.90 -5.78
CA ALA A 224 -1.40 13.23 -4.52
C ALA A 224 0.05 12.71 -4.47
N ALA A 225 0.30 11.51 -5.00
CA ALA A 225 1.65 10.93 -5.10
C ALA A 225 2.53 11.71 -6.10
N GLU A 226 1.98 12.15 -7.24
CA GLU A 226 2.72 12.89 -8.26
C GLU A 226 3.24 14.25 -7.76
N LEU A 227 2.60 14.85 -6.76
CA LEU A 227 3.09 16.09 -6.12
C LEU A 227 4.53 15.94 -5.59
N GLY A 228 4.95 14.73 -5.22
CA GLY A 228 6.32 14.48 -4.77
C GLY A 228 7.38 14.64 -5.85
N ALA A 229 7.01 14.62 -7.14
CA ALA A 229 7.94 14.92 -8.24
C ALA A 229 8.52 16.33 -8.14
N GLY A 230 7.75 17.30 -7.61
CA GLY A 230 8.20 18.68 -7.41
C GLY A 230 9.30 18.87 -6.37
N LEU A 231 9.67 17.79 -5.65
CA LEU A 231 10.82 17.76 -4.74
C LEU A 231 12.13 17.36 -5.43
N LEU A 232 12.06 17.04 -6.72
CA LEU A 232 13.17 16.65 -7.58
C LEU A 232 13.35 17.68 -8.70
N ASN A 233 14.57 17.80 -9.22
CA ASN A 233 14.76 18.45 -10.51
C ASN A 233 14.29 17.54 -11.66
N ASP A 234 14.12 18.09 -12.86
CA ASP A 234 13.58 17.35 -14.01
C ASP A 234 14.41 16.12 -14.38
N GLU A 235 15.74 16.20 -14.25
CA GLU A 235 16.65 15.09 -14.55
C GLU A 235 16.49 13.94 -13.55
N ASP A 236 16.37 14.26 -12.25
CA ASP A 236 16.11 13.30 -11.18
C ASP A 236 14.76 12.62 -11.32
N ALA A 237 13.71 13.40 -11.61
CA ALA A 237 12.38 12.87 -11.85
C ALA A 237 12.34 11.96 -13.10
N ALA A 238 13.02 12.36 -14.19
CA ALA A 238 13.15 11.53 -15.38
C ALA A 238 13.88 10.21 -15.10
N LEU A 239 15.02 10.26 -14.39
CA LEU A 239 15.78 9.07 -14.03
C LEU A 239 14.93 8.06 -13.26
N VAL A 240 14.16 8.52 -12.27
CA VAL A 240 13.27 7.64 -11.48
C VAL A 240 12.21 7.00 -12.38
N ARG A 241 11.51 7.81 -13.20
CA ARG A 241 10.46 7.31 -14.11
C ARG A 241 11.00 6.31 -15.11
N GLU A 242 12.13 6.61 -15.75
CA GLU A 242 12.76 5.72 -16.74
C GLU A 242 13.22 4.40 -16.12
N SER A 243 13.86 4.46 -14.94
CA SER A 243 14.31 3.24 -14.24
C SER A 243 13.14 2.34 -13.83
N VAL A 244 12.03 2.94 -13.39
CA VAL A 244 10.81 2.20 -13.01
C VAL A 244 10.06 1.71 -14.26
N ALA A 245 10.02 2.48 -15.35
CA ALA A 245 9.42 2.07 -16.62
C ALA A 245 10.11 0.83 -17.22
N ALA A 246 11.45 0.77 -17.13
CA ALA A 246 12.25 -0.35 -17.63
C ALA A 246 12.16 -1.63 -16.76
N TRP A 247 11.59 -1.53 -15.56
CA TRP A 247 11.38 -2.67 -14.66
C TRP A 247 10.14 -3.47 -15.08
N ASP A 248 10.08 -4.77 -14.76
CA ASP A 248 8.96 -5.67 -15.11
C ASP A 248 7.80 -5.64 -14.10
N GLY A 249 7.92 -4.87 -13.01
CA GLY A 249 6.89 -4.79 -11.96
C GLY A 249 6.99 -5.85 -10.87
N VAL A 250 7.86 -6.86 -11.03
CA VAL A 250 7.95 -8.02 -10.10
C VAL A 250 9.38 -8.34 -9.66
N THR A 251 10.38 -8.17 -10.52
CA THR A 251 11.77 -8.57 -10.25
C THR A 251 12.41 -7.64 -9.22
N PRO A 252 12.93 -8.17 -8.09
CA PRO A 252 13.62 -7.36 -7.09
C PRO A 252 14.82 -6.61 -7.66
N LEU A 253 15.07 -5.39 -7.18
CA LEU A 253 16.28 -4.64 -7.53
C LEU A 253 17.54 -5.41 -7.07
N PRO A 254 18.48 -5.77 -7.97
CA PRO A 254 19.71 -6.47 -7.61
C PRO A 254 20.52 -5.72 -6.54
N LEU A 255 21.18 -6.45 -5.63
CA LEU A 255 21.98 -5.84 -4.56
C LEU A 255 23.11 -4.96 -5.10
N HIS A 256 23.71 -5.37 -6.21
CA HIS A 256 24.79 -4.67 -6.92
C HIS A 256 24.29 -3.65 -7.96
N ALA A 257 22.98 -3.39 -8.03
CA ALA A 257 22.46 -2.37 -8.95
C ALA A 257 23.07 -1.01 -8.62
N VAL A 258 23.54 -0.31 -9.66
CA VAL A 258 24.01 1.07 -9.55
C VAL A 258 22.80 1.93 -9.20
N LEU A 259 22.91 2.66 -8.10
CA LEU A 259 21.89 3.58 -7.61
C LEU A 259 22.39 5.02 -7.81
N PRO A 260 21.49 6.01 -7.91
CA PRO A 260 21.89 7.41 -7.87
C PRO A 260 22.78 7.68 -6.66
N ASP A 261 23.82 8.49 -6.88
CA ASP A 261 24.78 8.82 -5.84
C ASP A 261 24.09 9.52 -4.67
N ARG A 262 24.48 9.17 -3.45
CA ARG A 262 23.83 9.66 -2.23
C ARG A 262 24.13 11.14 -1.99
N ALA A 263 25.32 11.62 -2.35
CA ALA A 263 25.69 13.02 -2.15
C ALA A 263 25.21 13.90 -3.31
N GLU A 264 25.26 13.40 -4.55
CA GLU A 264 24.91 14.20 -5.72
C GLU A 264 23.41 14.19 -6.04
N ARG A 265 22.73 13.05 -5.87
CA ARG A 265 21.32 12.85 -6.26
C ARG A 265 20.49 12.16 -5.15
N PRO A 266 20.51 12.66 -3.90
CA PRO A 266 19.86 12.02 -2.76
C PRO A 266 18.35 11.82 -2.94
N GLY A 267 17.66 12.76 -3.59
CA GLY A 267 16.22 12.67 -3.84
C GLY A 267 15.85 11.56 -4.82
N ALA A 268 16.52 11.51 -5.97
CA ALA A 268 16.32 10.44 -6.96
C ALA A 268 16.63 9.06 -6.37
N ARG A 269 17.67 8.96 -5.53
CA ARG A 269 18.03 7.74 -4.81
C ARG A 269 16.88 7.25 -3.91
N LEU A 270 16.33 8.13 -3.07
CA LEU A 270 15.23 7.78 -2.17
C LEU A 270 13.97 7.38 -2.94
N ALA A 271 13.58 8.14 -3.96
CA ALA A 271 12.39 7.82 -4.77
C ALA A 271 12.55 6.47 -5.51
N LEU A 272 13.71 6.19 -6.10
CA LEU A 272 13.98 4.92 -6.76
C LEU A 272 13.96 3.74 -5.77
N LEU A 273 14.57 3.91 -4.60
CA LEU A 273 14.52 2.91 -3.55
C LEU A 273 13.10 2.69 -3.05
N ALA A 274 12.33 3.74 -2.80
CA ALA A 274 10.91 3.63 -2.43
C ALA A 274 10.09 2.85 -3.46
N ALA A 275 10.38 3.04 -4.75
CA ALA A 275 9.72 2.34 -5.85
C ALA A 275 10.07 0.84 -5.92
N ARG A 276 11.36 0.47 -5.82
CA ARG A 276 11.83 -0.88 -6.20
C ARG A 276 12.39 -1.72 -5.05
N ALA A 277 12.84 -1.09 -3.98
CA ALA A 277 13.43 -1.77 -2.82
C ALA A 277 13.35 -0.90 -1.55
N PRO A 278 12.15 -0.56 -1.06
CA PRO A 278 11.96 0.37 0.06
C PRO A 278 12.63 -0.12 1.35
N TYR A 279 12.76 -1.43 1.54
CA TYR A 279 13.49 -2.07 2.64
C TYR A 279 15.01 -1.79 2.64
N ARG A 280 15.57 -1.28 1.53
CA ARG A 280 16.99 -0.89 1.42
C ARG A 280 17.25 0.57 1.78
N ILE A 281 16.23 1.36 2.10
CA ILE A 281 16.41 2.74 2.55
C ILE A 281 17.12 2.72 3.91
N THR A 282 18.23 3.44 3.98
CA THR A 282 19.09 3.55 5.17
C THR A 282 18.96 4.91 5.83
N ASP A 283 19.44 5.01 7.07
CA ASP A 283 19.47 6.28 7.82
C ASP A 283 20.36 7.30 7.09
N GLU A 284 21.44 6.86 6.45
CA GLU A 284 22.30 7.73 5.65
C GLU A 284 21.62 8.23 4.37
N ASP A 285 20.78 7.42 3.72
CA ASP A 285 20.03 7.87 2.54
C ASP A 285 19.03 8.97 2.93
N VAL A 286 18.34 8.81 4.06
CA VAL A 286 17.39 9.81 4.55
C VAL A 286 18.11 11.05 5.05
N ALA A 287 19.20 10.91 5.82
CA ALA A 287 19.95 12.06 6.33
C ALA A 287 20.61 12.90 5.23
N ALA A 288 20.97 12.27 4.10
CA ALA A 288 21.53 12.99 2.95
C ALA A 288 20.49 13.88 2.24
N TRP A 289 19.21 13.51 2.31
CA TRP A 289 18.14 14.25 1.64
C TRP A 289 17.34 15.15 2.58
N LEU A 290 16.98 14.65 3.77
CA LEU A 290 16.13 15.32 4.76
C LEU A 290 16.94 16.36 5.54
N VAL A 291 17.36 17.40 4.83
CA VAL A 291 18.03 18.59 5.34
C VAL A 291 17.11 19.80 5.18
N PRO A 292 17.25 20.88 5.98
CA PRO A 292 16.43 22.07 5.81
C PRO A 292 16.46 22.59 4.35
N PRO A 293 15.30 22.95 3.77
CA PRO A 293 13.98 23.15 4.40
C PRO A 293 13.04 21.93 4.40
N PHE A 294 13.50 20.72 4.06
CA PHE A 294 12.63 19.55 3.96
C PHE A 294 12.13 19.05 5.32
N THR A 295 10.91 18.53 5.33
CA THR A 295 10.18 18.07 6.53
C THR A 295 9.59 16.67 6.32
N ASP A 296 8.94 16.12 7.35
CA ASP A 296 8.16 14.86 7.24
C ASP A 296 7.15 14.88 6.10
N HIS A 297 6.51 16.03 5.86
CA HIS A 297 5.60 16.22 4.73
C HIS A 297 6.32 15.98 3.40
N CYS A 298 7.52 16.57 3.23
CA CYS A 298 8.33 16.39 2.03
C CYS A 298 8.78 14.93 1.89
N LEU A 299 9.24 14.29 2.97
CA LEU A 299 9.67 12.88 2.92
C LEU A 299 8.51 11.95 2.54
N ALA A 300 7.33 12.15 3.12
CA ALA A 300 6.14 11.37 2.78
C ALA A 300 5.80 11.49 1.29
N HIS A 301 5.85 12.72 0.73
CA HIS A 301 5.62 12.94 -0.70
C HIS A 301 6.69 12.34 -1.60
N LEU A 302 7.98 12.43 -1.25
CA LEU A 302 9.04 11.84 -2.07
C LEU A 302 8.95 10.30 -2.11
N ILE A 303 8.70 9.68 -0.96
CA ILE A 303 8.50 8.23 -0.86
C ILE A 303 7.22 7.81 -1.59
N ALA A 304 6.13 8.57 -1.42
CA ALA A 304 4.87 8.32 -2.13
C ALA A 304 5.02 8.47 -3.65
N TYR A 305 5.82 9.40 -4.15
CA TYR A 305 6.12 9.55 -5.56
C TYR A 305 6.80 8.29 -6.13
N GLY A 306 7.83 7.79 -5.46
CA GLY A 306 8.46 6.51 -5.83
C GLY A 306 7.47 5.35 -5.80
N ALA A 307 6.63 5.27 -4.75
CA ALA A 307 5.58 4.26 -4.66
C ALA A 307 4.54 4.38 -5.78
N GLY A 308 4.11 5.59 -6.12
CA GLY A 308 3.18 5.91 -7.21
C GLY A 308 3.74 5.52 -8.57
N CYS A 309 5.02 5.81 -8.85
CA CYS A 309 5.70 5.36 -10.06
C CYS A 309 5.65 3.83 -10.21
N ALA A 310 5.92 3.09 -9.12
CA ALA A 310 5.87 1.63 -9.14
C ALA A 310 4.45 1.10 -9.34
N VAL A 311 3.45 1.70 -8.71
CA VAL A 311 2.03 1.36 -8.90
C VAL A 311 1.61 1.58 -10.35
N GLY A 312 1.97 2.73 -10.94
CA GLY A 312 1.69 3.03 -12.35
C GLY A 312 2.35 2.03 -13.31
N ARG A 313 3.55 1.54 -12.98
CA ARG A 313 4.22 0.49 -13.78
C ARG A 313 3.48 -0.85 -13.73
N VAL A 314 3.03 -1.25 -12.54
CA VAL A 314 2.24 -2.49 -12.35
C VAL A 314 0.90 -2.37 -13.08
N GLU A 315 0.21 -1.24 -12.93
CA GLU A 315 -1.05 -0.94 -13.62
C GLU A 315 -0.91 -0.97 -15.15
N ALA A 316 0.16 -0.40 -15.70
CA ALA A 316 0.41 -0.40 -17.15
C ALA A 316 0.58 -1.83 -17.71
N THR A 317 1.14 -2.74 -16.92
CA THR A 317 1.29 -4.16 -17.31
C THR A 317 -0.06 -4.84 -17.43
N LEU A 318 -1.00 -4.57 -16.52
CA LEU A 318 -2.36 -5.09 -16.58
C LEU A 318 -3.08 -4.65 -17.85
N THR A 319 -2.97 -3.36 -18.19
CA THR A 319 -3.69 -2.77 -19.33
C THR A 319 -3.19 -3.30 -20.67
N THR A 320 -1.90 -3.63 -20.76
CA THR A 320 -1.29 -4.17 -21.98
C THR A 320 -1.81 -5.58 -22.28
N GLN A 321 -2.01 -6.41 -21.26
CA GLN A 321 -2.55 -7.77 -21.42
C GLN A 321 -4.00 -7.79 -21.86
N THR A 322 -4.82 -6.88 -21.35
CA THR A 322 -6.22 -6.77 -21.77
C THR A 322 -6.35 -6.44 -23.26
N LYS A 323 -5.35 -5.76 -23.86
CA LYS A 323 -5.33 -5.45 -25.30
C LYS A 323 -4.82 -6.59 -26.18
N GLU A 324 -3.98 -7.49 -25.66
CA GLU A 324 -3.48 -8.65 -26.41
C GLU A 324 -4.47 -9.83 -26.44
N LEU A 325 -5.42 -9.85 -25.51
CA LEU A 325 -6.46 -10.88 -25.38
C LEU A 325 -7.82 -10.48 -26.00
N ALA A 326 -7.95 -9.25 -26.49
CA ALA A 326 -9.16 -8.70 -27.13
C ALA A 326 -9.00 -8.69 -28.66
#